data_AF-A0A9D6FTP6-F1
#
_entry.id   AF-A0A9D6FTP6-F1
#
_cell.length_a   1.000
_cell.length_b   1.000
_cell.length_c   1.000
_cell.angle_alpha   90.00
_cell.angle_beta   90.00
_cell.angle_gamma   90.00
#
_symmetry.space_group_name_H-M   'P 1'
#
loop_
_entity.id
_entity.type
_entity.pdbx_description
1 polymer ?
#
loop_
_entity_poly.entity_id
_entity_poly.type
_entity_poly.pdbx_seq_one_letter_code
_entity_poly.pdbx_strand_id
1 'polypeptide(L)'
;MVGVRALIVDGDSMSPTIRRGETVLVEDRAPRRGEVALIERPDGLLVHRILDSVGPWVVHAGDASAAAGIAGIGEVAGRIPLPARRDVPALRHARLLGMFLRAAAVLHRIGIRPAGPLRAAAARLKNLLRWPAP
;
A
#
# COMPACT_ATOMS: atom_id res chain seq x y z
N MET A 1 -20.64 -1.10 -16.79
CA MET A 1 -21.29 -0.68 -15.54
C MET A 1 -20.21 -0.70 -14.46
N VAL A 2 -19.89 0.43 -13.83
CA VAL A 2 -18.85 0.48 -12.79
C VAL A 2 -19.45 -0.10 -11.52
N GLY A 3 -18.87 -1.19 -11.01
CA GLY A 3 -19.25 -1.73 -9.71
C GLY A 3 -18.87 -0.74 -8.62
N VAL A 4 -19.82 -0.40 -7.75
CA VAL A 4 -19.59 0.44 -6.57
C VAL A 4 -19.96 -0.37 -5.33
N ARG A 5 -19.05 -0.41 -4.35
CA ARG A 5 -19.28 -1.04 -3.04
C ARG A 5 -19.21 0.05 -1.96
N ALA A 6 -20.02 -0.09 -0.92
CA ALA A 6 -19.95 0.76 0.27
C ALA A 6 -19.36 -0.04 1.43
N LEU A 7 -18.43 0.55 2.18
CA LEU A 7 -17.78 -0.07 3.33
C LEU A 7 -17.77 0.90 4.51
N ILE A 8 -17.96 0.39 5.73
CA ILE A 8 -17.75 1.14 6.96
C ILE A 8 -16.30 0.93 7.41
N VAL A 9 -15.60 2.02 7.71
CA VAL A 9 -14.21 1.96 8.17
C VAL A 9 -14.15 1.66 9.66
N ASP A 10 -13.47 0.59 10.03
CA ASP A 10 -13.24 0.17 11.43
C ASP A 10 -11.74 0.24 11.80
N GLY A 11 -11.14 1.41 11.60
CA GLY A 11 -9.73 1.64 11.94
C GLY A 11 -9.31 3.09 11.75
N ASP A 12 -8.19 3.48 12.35
CA ASP A 12 -7.74 4.87 12.39
C ASP A 12 -6.50 5.14 11.53
N SER A 13 -6.00 4.15 10.78
CA SER A 13 -4.77 4.28 10.00
C SER A 13 -4.85 5.37 8.92
N MET A 14 -6.06 5.72 8.48
CA MET A 14 -6.32 6.76 7.47
C MET A 14 -6.72 8.11 8.06
N SER A 15 -6.74 8.26 9.39
CA SER A 15 -7.02 9.56 10.02
C SER A 15 -5.92 10.57 9.64
N PRO A 16 -6.25 11.84 9.33
CA PRO A 16 -7.57 12.46 9.40
C PRO A 16 -8.39 12.35 8.11
N THR A 17 -7.87 11.72 7.05
CA THR A 17 -8.53 11.66 5.73
C THR A 17 -9.80 10.83 5.72
N ILE A 18 -9.79 9.69 6.41
CA ILE A 18 -10.97 8.87 6.66
C ILE A 18 -10.97 8.52 8.15
N ARG A 19 -12.10 8.76 8.82
CA ARG A 19 -12.25 8.45 10.25
C ARG A 19 -13.00 7.14 10.44
N ARG A 20 -12.75 6.49 11.59
CA ARG A 20 -13.52 5.33 12.01
C ARG A 20 -15.01 5.66 12.03
N GLY A 21 -15.83 4.73 11.54
CA GLY A 21 -17.28 4.86 11.40
C GLY A 21 -17.73 5.53 10.10
N GLU A 22 -16.83 6.15 9.33
CA GLU A 22 -17.19 6.72 8.03
C GLU A 22 -17.47 5.62 7.01
N THR A 23 -18.45 5.88 6.13
CA THR A 23 -18.73 5.03 4.98
C THR A 23 -17.93 5.53 3.77
N VAL A 24 -17.20 4.63 3.12
CA VAL A 24 -16.45 4.93 1.90
C VAL A 24 -17.03 4.17 0.72
N LEU A 25 -16.99 4.81 -0.44
CA LEU A 25 -17.34 4.20 -1.72
C LEU A 25 -16.08 3.66 -2.39
N VAL A 26 -16.17 2.45 -2.92
CA VAL A 26 -15.09 1.78 -3.65
C VAL A 26 -15.53 1.58 -5.08
N GLU A 27 -14.78 2.19 -6.01
CA GLU A 27 -14.93 2.03 -7.44
C GLU A 27 -14.06 0.86 -7.93
N ASP A 28 -14.62 0.03 -8.80
CA ASP A 28 -13.87 -1.02 -9.52
C ASP A 28 -12.94 -0.41 -10.58
N ARG A 29 -11.87 0.21 -10.09
CA ARG A 29 -10.86 0.92 -10.86
C ARG A 29 -9.52 0.82 -10.17
N ALA A 30 -8.47 0.61 -10.97
CA ALA A 30 -7.10 0.63 -10.46
C ALA A 30 -6.73 2.03 -9.89
N PRO A 31 -6.25 2.11 -8.64
CA PRO A 31 -5.83 3.36 -8.03
C PRO A 31 -4.47 3.82 -8.57
N ARG A 32 -4.27 5.13 -8.59
CA ARG A 32 -3.03 5.80 -8.97
C ARG A 32 -2.22 6.18 -7.74
N ARG A 33 -0.95 6.53 -7.96
CA ARG A 33 -0.10 7.11 -6.93
C ARG A 33 -0.75 8.34 -6.31
N GLY A 34 -0.84 8.33 -4.99
CA GLY A 34 -1.45 9.34 -4.16
C GLY A 34 -2.95 9.13 -3.93
N GLU A 35 -3.61 8.24 -4.66
CA GLU A 35 -5.02 7.89 -4.41
C GLU A 35 -5.16 6.86 -3.29
N VAL A 36 -6.38 6.72 -2.77
CA VAL A 36 -6.72 5.75 -1.73
C VAL A 36 -7.26 4.47 -2.38
N ALA A 37 -6.86 3.33 -1.85
CA ALA A 37 -7.21 2.02 -2.36
C ALA A 37 -7.80 1.15 -1.25
N LEU A 38 -8.73 0.29 -1.65
CA LEU A 38 -9.08 -0.90 -0.87
C LEU A 38 -8.11 -2.02 -1.23
N ILE A 39 -7.46 -2.60 -0.22
CA ILE A 39 -6.52 -3.71 -0.35
C ILE A 39 -7.08 -4.91 0.42
N GLU A 40 -7.27 -6.01 -0.28
CA GLU A 40 -7.71 -7.30 0.26
C GLU A 40 -6.48 -8.12 0.68
N ARG A 41 -6.45 -8.52 1.95
CA ARG A 41 -5.40 -9.35 2.51
C ARG A 41 -6.00 -10.58 3.19
N PRO A 42 -5.23 -11.67 3.37
CA PRO A 42 -5.72 -12.85 4.09
C PRO A 42 -6.21 -12.54 5.51
N ASP A 43 -5.66 -11.50 6.15
CA ASP A 43 -5.99 -11.04 7.50
C ASP A 43 -7.08 -9.96 7.53
N GLY A 44 -7.60 -9.51 6.38
CA GLY A 44 -8.72 -8.58 6.30
C GLY A 44 -8.60 -7.51 5.22
N LEU A 45 -9.46 -6.51 5.32
CA LEU A 45 -9.50 -5.37 4.40
C LEU A 45 -8.68 -4.20 4.96
N LEU A 46 -7.91 -3.55 4.10
CA LEU A 46 -7.16 -2.34 4.43
C LEU A 46 -7.55 -1.21 3.49
N VAL A 47 -7.77 -0.03 4.07
CA VAL A 47 -7.91 1.21 3.29
C VAL A 47 -6.63 1.99 3.45
N HIS A 48 -5.85 2.15 2.37
CA HIS A 48 -4.55 2.82 2.43
C HIS A 48 -4.29 3.65 1.18
N ARG A 49 -3.43 4.67 1.32
CA ARG A 49 -2.95 5.47 0.21
C ARG A 49 -1.86 4.76 -0.57
N ILE A 50 -1.94 4.80 -1.90
CA ILE A 50 -0.89 4.29 -2.78
C ILE A 50 0.25 5.29 -2.85
N LEU A 51 1.46 4.85 -2.50
CA LEU A 51 2.65 5.70 -2.43
C LEU A 51 3.58 5.51 -3.61
N ASP A 52 3.64 4.30 -4.15
CA ASP A 52 4.34 3.96 -5.39
C ASP A 52 3.78 2.66 -5.99
N SER A 53 4.05 2.44 -7.27
CA SER A 53 3.75 1.19 -7.98
C SER A 53 5.00 0.73 -8.73
N VAL A 54 5.42 -0.51 -8.49
CA VAL A 54 6.65 -1.09 -9.04
C VAL A 54 6.36 -2.48 -9.58
N GLY A 55 6.14 -2.58 -10.90
CA GLY A 55 5.76 -3.84 -11.55
C GLY A 55 4.46 -4.39 -10.96
N PRO A 56 4.40 -5.64 -10.47
CA PRO A 56 3.20 -6.22 -9.89
C PRO A 56 2.96 -5.79 -8.43
N TRP A 57 3.77 -4.89 -7.88
CA TRP A 57 3.72 -4.50 -6.48
C TRP A 57 3.24 -3.05 -6.32
N VAL A 58 2.46 -2.81 -5.27
CA VAL A 58 2.08 -1.49 -4.80
C VAL A 58 2.66 -1.25 -3.41
N VAL A 59 3.26 -0.08 -3.22
CA VAL A 59 3.69 0.41 -1.91
C VAL A 59 2.57 1.29 -1.38
N HIS A 60 2.13 1.04 -0.15
CA HIS A 60 0.97 1.72 0.42
C HIS A 60 1.22 2.10 1.88
N ALA A 61 0.48 3.06 2.42
CA ALA A 61 0.44 3.34 3.85
C ALA A 61 -0.88 4.00 4.26
N GLY A 62 -1.20 3.92 5.55
CA GLY A 62 -2.20 4.79 6.15
C GLY A 62 -1.69 6.22 6.28
N ASP A 63 -2.57 7.21 6.19
CA ASP A 63 -2.21 8.62 6.36
C ASP A 63 -1.76 8.97 7.79
N ALA A 64 -2.24 8.24 8.81
CA ALA A 64 -1.77 8.31 10.18
C ALA A 64 -0.56 7.39 10.45
N SER A 65 -0.21 6.51 9.51
CA SER A 65 0.83 5.51 9.75
C SER A 65 2.20 6.01 9.35
N ALA A 66 3.18 5.78 10.22
CA ALA A 66 4.59 5.96 9.89
C ALA A 66 5.18 4.80 9.09
N ALA A 67 4.48 3.67 8.96
CA ALA A 67 4.99 2.47 8.31
C ALA A 67 4.37 2.26 6.92
N ALA A 68 5.21 1.89 5.95
CA ALA A 68 4.76 1.47 4.62
C ALA A 68 4.56 -0.05 4.55
N GLY A 69 3.55 -0.47 3.79
CA GLY A 69 3.27 -1.85 3.43
C GLY A 69 3.51 -2.10 1.94
N ILE A 70 3.49 -3.39 1.57
CA ILE A 70 3.56 -3.86 0.19
C ILE A 70 2.42 -4.83 -0.04
N ALA A 71 1.70 -4.63 -1.13
CA ALA A 71 0.70 -5.54 -1.65
C ALA A 71 0.98 -5.84 -3.13
N GLY A 72 0.50 -6.98 -3.61
CA GLY A 72 0.42 -7.26 -5.04
C GLY A 72 -0.72 -6.48 -5.68
N ILE A 73 -0.63 -6.20 -6.98
CA ILE A 73 -1.70 -5.51 -7.71
C ILE A 73 -3.02 -6.30 -7.70
N GLY A 74 -2.95 -7.64 -7.66
CA GLY A 74 -4.13 -8.50 -7.50
C GLY A 74 -4.74 -8.50 -6.09
N GLU A 75 -4.05 -7.92 -5.10
CA GLU A 75 -4.61 -7.67 -3.76
C GLU A 75 -5.35 -6.30 -3.72
N VAL A 76 -5.34 -5.51 -4.79
CA VAL A 76 -6.02 -4.20 -4.84
C VAL A 76 -7.42 -4.36 -5.43
N ALA A 77 -8.43 -4.20 -4.58
CA ALA A 77 -9.83 -4.44 -4.93
C ALA A 77 -10.53 -3.22 -5.56
N GLY A 78 -9.98 -2.02 -5.40
CA GLY A 78 -10.55 -0.84 -6.05
C GLY A 78 -10.02 0.48 -5.51
N ARG A 79 -10.50 1.57 -6.12
CA ARG A 79 -10.16 2.96 -5.77
C ARG A 79 -11.25 3.54 -4.87
N ILE A 80 -10.83 4.28 -3.85
CA ILE A 80 -11.74 5.15 -3.09
C ILE A 80 -11.55 6.57 -3.63
N PRO A 81 -12.61 7.22 -4.17
CA PRO A 81 -12.51 8.48 -4.92
C PRO A 81 -12.36 9.69 -3.98
N LEU A 82 -11.25 9.73 -3.26
CA LEU A 82 -10.84 10.85 -2.41
C LEU A 82 -9.72 11.65 -3.09
N PRO A 83 -9.52 12.92 -2.70
CA PRO A 83 -8.41 13.71 -3.20
C PRO A 83 -7.07 12.98 -3.03
N ALA A 84 -6.30 12.96 -4.12
CA ALA A 84 -4.97 12.42 -4.09
C ALA A 84 -4.07 13.31 -3.20
N ARG A 85 -3.24 12.68 -2.36
CA ARG A 85 -2.22 13.34 -1.54
C ARG A 85 -0.88 12.67 -1.75
N ARG A 86 0.21 13.39 -1.55
CA ARG A 86 1.57 12.88 -1.79
C ARG A 86 2.46 12.94 -0.55
N ASP A 87 1.94 13.55 0.49
CA ASP A 87 2.52 13.88 1.78
C ASP A 87 1.86 13.01 2.84
N VAL A 88 2.51 11.89 3.15
CA VAL A 88 2.12 11.03 4.28
C VAL A 88 3.36 10.76 5.15
N PRO A 89 3.22 10.52 6.47
CA PRO A 89 4.35 10.27 7.36
C PRO A 89 5.25 9.13 6.89
N ALA A 90 4.66 8.06 6.33
CA ALA A 90 5.38 6.92 5.79
C ALA A 90 6.14 7.18 4.46
N LEU A 91 6.10 8.39 3.87
CA LEU A 91 6.63 8.63 2.52
C LEU A 91 8.13 8.32 2.40
N ARG A 92 8.92 8.60 3.44
CA ARG A 92 10.35 8.28 3.46
C ARG A 92 10.59 6.77 3.41
N HIS A 93 9.87 6.00 4.23
CA HIS A 93 9.94 4.54 4.24
C HIS A 93 9.44 3.95 2.92
N ALA A 94 8.36 4.51 2.35
CA ALA A 94 7.82 4.08 1.08
C ALA A 94 8.79 4.30 -0.09
N ARG A 95 9.54 5.42 -0.09
CA ARG A 95 10.59 5.67 -1.09
C ARG A 95 11.70 4.62 -1.00
N LEU A 96 12.16 4.28 0.21
CA LEU A 96 13.17 3.24 0.41
C LEU A 96 12.67 1.88 -0.05
N LEU A 97 11.44 1.51 0.31
CA LEU A 97 10.80 0.27 -0.13
C LEU A 97 10.66 0.21 -1.66
N GLY A 98 10.17 1.28 -2.28
CA GLY A 98 10.03 1.38 -3.73
C GLY A 98 11.37 1.25 -4.45
N MET A 99 12.42 1.89 -3.92
CA MET A 99 13.77 1.79 -4.47
C MET A 99 14.33 0.36 -4.37
N PHE A 100 14.11 -0.30 -3.23
CA PHE A 100 14.47 -1.71 -3.05
C PHE A 100 13.74 -2.63 -4.03
N LEU A 101 12.43 -2.46 -4.19
CA LEU A 101 11.63 -3.23 -5.14
C LEU A 101 12.09 -3.01 -6.59
N ARG A 102 12.43 -1.77 -6.95
CA ARG A 102 12.98 -1.44 -8.29
C ARG A 102 14.33 -2.12 -8.51
N ALA A 103 15.25 -2.03 -7.55
CA ALA A 103 16.55 -2.68 -7.62
C ALA A 103 16.39 -4.21 -7.76
N ALA A 104 15.52 -4.81 -6.95
CA ALA A 104 15.28 -6.24 -6.99
C ALA A 104 14.58 -6.69 -8.29
N ALA A 105 13.71 -5.85 -8.88
CA ALA A 105 13.14 -6.10 -10.21
C ALA A 105 14.20 -6.04 -11.33
N VAL A 106 15.16 -5.11 -11.24
CA VAL A 106 16.30 -5.03 -12.18
C VAL A 106 17.18 -6.28 -12.04
N LEU A 107 17.55 -6.66 -10.81
CA LEU A 107 18.35 -7.86 -10.54
C LEU A 107 17.69 -9.12 -11.11
N HIS A 108 16.40 -9.29 -10.88
CA HIS A 108 15.63 -10.39 -11.44
C HIS A 108 15.67 -10.41 -12.99
N ARG A 109 15.54 -9.24 -13.63
CA ARG A 109 15.57 -9.12 -15.09
C ARG A 109 16.93 -9.49 -15.70
N ILE A 110 18.03 -9.24 -15.00
CA ILE A 110 19.39 -9.59 -15.44
C ILE A 110 19.83 -10.99 -14.99
N GLY A 111 18.88 -11.84 -14.55
CA GLY A 111 19.13 -13.23 -14.19
C GLY A 111 19.72 -13.44 -12.78
N ILE A 112 19.94 -12.37 -12.01
CA ILE A 112 20.36 -12.45 -10.62
C ILE A 112 19.11 -12.70 -9.77
N ARG A 113 18.85 -13.98 -9.48
CA ARG A 113 17.76 -14.37 -8.57
C ARG A 113 18.22 -14.10 -7.13
N PRO A 114 17.65 -13.11 -6.41
CA PRO A 114 17.91 -13.01 -4.97
C PRO A 114 17.46 -14.32 -4.32
N ALA A 115 18.22 -14.82 -3.35
CA ALA A 115 17.89 -16.05 -2.63
C ALA A 115 16.54 -15.87 -1.88
N GLY A 116 15.45 -16.40 -2.45
CA GLY A 116 14.10 -16.40 -1.89
C GLY A 116 13.08 -15.53 -2.65
N PRO A 117 11.76 -15.74 -2.46
CA PRO A 117 10.75 -14.90 -3.09
C PRO A 117 10.91 -13.47 -2.56
N LEU A 118 11.04 -12.49 -3.46
CA LEU A 118 11.17 -11.05 -3.14
C LEU A 118 10.26 -10.57 -2.00
N ARG A 119 9.08 -11.18 -1.87
CA ARG A 119 8.10 -10.94 -0.80
C ARG A 119 8.67 -11.17 0.60
N ALA A 120 9.50 -12.20 0.80
CA ALA A 120 10.14 -12.52 2.08
C ALA A 120 11.28 -11.52 2.41
N ALA A 121 12.05 -11.10 1.41
CA ALA A 121 13.08 -10.07 1.58
C ALA A 121 12.46 -8.71 1.88
N ALA A 122 11.39 -8.35 1.19
CA ALA A 122 10.67 -7.11 1.43
C ALA A 122 9.89 -7.13 2.76
N ALA A 123 9.36 -8.29 3.17
CA ALA A 123 8.79 -8.48 4.51
C ALA A 123 9.86 -8.40 5.62
N ARG A 124 11.06 -8.95 5.41
CA ARG A 124 12.20 -8.79 6.32
C ARG A 124 12.67 -7.34 6.41
N LEU A 125 12.77 -6.63 5.29
CA LEU A 125 13.11 -5.20 5.28
C LEU A 125 12.03 -4.36 5.98
N LYS A 126 10.75 -4.65 5.75
CA LYS A 126 9.62 -4.04 6.48
C LYS A 126 9.75 -4.26 7.99
N ASN A 127 10.11 -5.47 8.42
CA ASN A 127 10.27 -5.81 9.84
C ASN A 127 11.53 -5.18 10.46
N LEU A 128 12.62 -5.02 9.70
CA LEU A 128 13.83 -4.31 10.12
C LEU A 128 13.62 -2.78 10.22
N LEU A 129 12.73 -2.23 9.40
CA LEU A 129 12.34 -0.82 9.42
C LEU A 129 11.23 -0.51 10.43
N ARG A 130 10.71 -1.51 11.17
CA ARG A 130 9.88 -1.27 12.36
C ARG A 130 10.79 -0.85 13.51
N TRP A 131 10.90 0.46 13.74
CA TRP A 131 11.32 0.99 15.03
C TRP A 131 10.22 0.70 16.07
N PRO A 132 10.52 0.43 17.36
CA PRO A 132 9.49 0.32 18.39
C PRO A 132 8.65 1.60 18.37
N ALA A 133 7.33 1.45 18.32
CA ALA A 133 6.44 2.57 18.60
C ALA A 133 6.73 3.07 20.04
N PRO A 134 6.67 4.38 20.29
CA PRO A 134 6.68 4.89 21.66
C PRO A 134 5.53 4.31 22.49
#